data_AF-A0A962FQR6-F1
#
_entry.id   AF-A0A962FQR6-F1
#
_cell.length_a   1.000
_cell.length_b   1.000
_cell.length_c   1.000
_cell.angle_alpha   90.00
_cell.angle_beta   90.00
_cell.angle_gamma   90.00
#
_symmetry.space_group_name_H-M   'P 1'
#
loop_
_entity.id
_entity.type
_entity.pdbx_description
1 polymer ?
#
loop_
_entity_poly.entity_id
_entity_poly.type
_entity_poly.pdbx_seq_one_letter_code
_entity_poly.pdbx_strand_id
1 'polypeptide(L)'
;MSPTAGDAVQGRLPRPGPVFGLACLLAGLSVALAAMAAHAAGPQQVVRLQSAASQGLMHAVAVIALLRWATGRARWLVVTLLSGAWLFVIALVLAPFWPGATRFAPWGGSAMILSWLALAGWAVWPRAERRNAAP
;
A
#
# COMPACT_ATOMS: atom_id res chain seq x y z
N MET A 1 28.54 -10.37 -38.06
CA MET A 1 27.12 -10.44 -37.66
C MET A 1 26.75 -9.12 -37.02
N SER A 2 25.99 -8.28 -37.73
CA SER A 2 25.54 -6.99 -37.20
C SER A 2 24.32 -7.20 -36.30
N PRO A 3 24.27 -6.63 -35.09
CA PRO A 3 23.10 -6.75 -34.22
C PRO A 3 21.87 -6.15 -34.92
N THR A 4 20.79 -6.93 -35.00
CA THR A 4 19.54 -6.50 -35.64
C THR A 4 18.80 -5.54 -34.72
N ALA A 5 18.08 -4.58 -35.31
CA ALA A 5 17.29 -3.56 -34.60
C ALA A 5 16.20 -4.11 -33.66
N GLY A 6 15.98 -5.43 -33.62
CA GLY A 6 15.04 -6.11 -32.72
C GLY A 6 15.52 -6.21 -31.26
N ASP A 7 16.83 -6.25 -31.02
CA ASP A 7 17.38 -6.37 -29.65
C ASP A 7 17.27 -5.06 -28.86
N ALA A 8 17.12 -3.93 -29.54
CA ALA A 8 16.97 -2.60 -28.93
C ALA A 8 15.56 -2.36 -28.36
N VAL A 9 14.56 -3.18 -28.73
CA VAL A 9 13.15 -3.04 -28.31
C VAL A 9 12.77 -4.08 -27.24
N GLN A 10 13.70 -4.92 -26.79
CA GLN A 10 13.54 -5.65 -25.52
C GLN A 10 13.83 -4.71 -24.34
N GLY A 11 12.99 -3.68 -24.21
CA GLY A 11 12.92 -2.86 -23.03
C GLY A 11 12.59 -3.76 -21.84
N ARG A 12 13.62 -4.18 -21.09
CA ARG A 12 13.46 -4.88 -19.83
C ARG A 12 12.57 -4.01 -18.96
N LEU A 13 11.29 -4.38 -18.82
CA LEU A 13 10.42 -3.77 -17.85
C LEU A 13 11.14 -3.83 -16.50
N PRO A 14 11.29 -2.69 -15.80
CA PRO A 14 11.96 -2.67 -14.51
C PRO A 14 11.34 -3.76 -13.62
N ARG A 15 12.18 -4.62 -13.03
CA ARG A 15 11.66 -5.65 -12.12
C ARG A 15 10.90 -4.97 -11.00
N PRO A 16 9.66 -5.39 -10.70
CA PRO A 16 8.87 -4.78 -9.65
C PRO A 16 9.63 -4.91 -8.32
N GLY A 17 9.75 -3.79 -7.60
CA GLY A 17 10.47 -3.73 -6.33
C GLY A 17 9.71 -4.39 -5.17
N PRO A 18 10.33 -4.52 -4.00
CA PRO A 18 9.75 -5.21 -2.85
C PRO A 18 8.42 -4.61 -2.37
N VAL A 19 8.28 -3.27 -2.46
CA VAL A 19 7.03 -2.57 -2.09
C VAL A 19 5.86 -3.01 -2.97
N PHE A 20 6.09 -3.23 -4.26
CA PHE A 20 5.07 -3.74 -5.18
C PHE A 20 4.66 -5.17 -4.78
N GLY A 21 5.63 -6.04 -4.54
CA GLY A 21 5.37 -7.42 -4.10
C GLY A 21 4.58 -7.49 -2.80
N LEU A 22 4.93 -6.67 -1.80
CA LEU A 22 4.23 -6.59 -0.52
C LEU A 22 2.80 -6.03 -0.66
N ALA A 23 2.58 -5.10 -1.59
CA ALA A 23 1.24 -4.60 -1.89
C ALA A 23 0.38 -5.67 -2.59
N CYS A 24 0.93 -6.39 -3.56
CA CYS A 24 0.25 -7.53 -4.19
C CYS A 24 -0.09 -8.62 -3.16
N LEU A 25 0.82 -8.91 -2.24
CA LEU A 25 0.57 -9.86 -1.15
C LEU A 25 -0.59 -9.38 -0.27
N LEU A 26 -0.60 -8.11 0.13
CA LEU A 26 -1.69 -7.55 0.92
C LEU A 26 -3.03 -7.61 0.18
N ALA A 27 -3.04 -7.33 -1.14
CA ALA A 27 -4.24 -7.46 -1.97
C ALA A 27 -4.74 -8.91 -2.01
N GLY A 28 -3.86 -9.89 -2.24
CA GLY A 28 -4.22 -11.30 -2.26
C GLY A 28 -4.77 -11.79 -0.91
N LEU A 29 -4.12 -11.42 0.19
CA LEU A 29 -4.62 -11.73 1.53
C LEU A 29 -5.96 -11.06 1.82
N SER A 30 -6.18 -9.84 1.32
CA SER A 30 -7.45 -9.14 1.48
C SER A 30 -8.60 -9.87 0.76
N VAL A 31 -8.34 -10.44 -0.43
CA VAL A 31 -9.30 -11.31 -1.11
C VAL A 31 -9.58 -12.57 -0.29
N ALA A 32 -8.54 -13.21 0.27
CA ALA A 32 -8.72 -14.36 1.15
C ALA A 32 -9.54 -14.03 2.41
N LEU A 33 -9.33 -12.85 3.02
CA LEU A 33 -10.11 -12.36 4.16
C LEU A 33 -11.59 -12.17 3.80
N ALA A 34 -11.88 -11.62 2.61
CA ALA A 34 -13.27 -11.49 2.13
C ALA A 34 -13.94 -12.85 1.95
N ALA A 35 -13.23 -13.83 1.39
CA ALA A 35 -13.73 -15.20 1.25
C ALA A 35 -13.97 -15.88 2.61
N MET A 36 -13.06 -15.69 3.58
CA MET A 36 -13.26 -16.20 4.95
C MET A 36 -14.43 -15.52 5.65
N ALA A 37 -14.66 -14.22 5.42
CA ALA A 37 -15.80 -13.52 5.98
C ALA A 37 -17.14 -14.12 5.50
N ALA A 38 -17.21 -14.60 4.26
CA ALA A 38 -18.40 -15.26 3.72
C ALA A 38 -18.73 -16.60 4.42
N HIS A 39 -17.74 -17.24 5.03
CA HIS A 39 -17.88 -18.51 5.76
C HIS A 39 -17.79 -18.35 7.29
N ALA A 40 -17.70 -17.11 7.78
CA ALA A 40 -17.54 -16.86 9.20
C ALA A 40 -18.84 -17.13 9.98
N ALA A 41 -18.72 -17.76 11.15
CA ALA A 41 -19.87 -18.21 11.93
C ALA A 41 -20.59 -17.10 12.72
N GLY A 42 -19.93 -15.95 12.95
CA GLY A 42 -20.42 -14.90 13.85
C GLY A 42 -20.49 -13.51 13.21
N PRO A 43 -21.54 -12.69 13.45
CA PRO A 43 -21.71 -11.37 12.86
C PRO A 43 -20.51 -10.43 13.11
N GLN A 44 -19.96 -10.45 14.33
CA GLN A 44 -18.82 -9.61 14.67
C GLN A 44 -17.54 -10.01 13.93
N GLN A 45 -17.36 -11.31 13.67
CA GLN A 45 -16.23 -11.83 12.92
C GLN A 45 -16.34 -11.46 11.43
N VAL A 46 -17.55 -11.56 10.86
CA VAL A 46 -17.85 -11.09 9.50
C VAL A 46 -17.48 -9.61 9.35
N VAL A 47 -17.94 -8.74 10.27
CA VAL A 47 -17.65 -7.30 10.21
C VAL A 47 -16.15 -7.03 10.26
N ARG A 48 -15.42 -7.63 11.20
CA ARG A 48 -13.96 -7.41 11.30
C ARG A 48 -13.21 -7.87 10.05
N LEU A 49 -13.53 -9.06 9.54
CA LEU A 49 -12.89 -9.61 8.34
C LEU A 49 -13.22 -8.79 7.09
N GLN A 50 -14.47 -8.35 6.94
CA GLN A 50 -14.89 -7.44 5.86
C GLN A 50 -14.18 -6.09 5.93
N SER A 51 -14.04 -5.51 7.13
CA SER A 51 -13.27 -4.27 7.32
C SER A 51 -11.79 -4.47 6.97
N ALA A 52 -11.16 -5.55 7.44
CA ALA A 52 -9.77 -5.85 7.12
C ALA A 52 -9.57 -6.08 5.62
N ALA A 53 -10.46 -6.82 4.97
CA ALA A 53 -10.42 -7.09 3.54
C ALA A 53 -10.57 -5.81 2.70
N SER A 54 -11.62 -5.02 2.95
CA SER A 54 -11.89 -3.80 2.18
C SER A 54 -10.78 -2.77 2.36
N GLN A 55 -10.35 -2.52 3.59
CA GLN A 55 -9.28 -1.56 3.87
C GLN A 55 -7.93 -2.03 3.33
N GLY A 56 -7.58 -3.31 3.49
CA GLY A 56 -6.35 -3.87 2.97
C GLY A 56 -6.27 -3.80 1.44
N LEU A 57 -7.35 -4.19 0.75
CA LEU A 57 -7.40 -4.20 -0.71
C LEU A 57 -7.30 -2.78 -1.29
N MET A 58 -8.10 -1.85 -0.76
CA MET A 58 -8.12 -0.46 -1.21
C MET A 58 -6.72 0.17 -1.13
N HIS A 59 -6.05 0.00 0.02
CA HIS A 59 -4.71 0.57 0.22
C HIS A 59 -3.63 -0.14 -0.59
N ALA A 60 -3.73 -1.47 -0.78
CA ALA A 60 -2.82 -2.21 -1.64
C ALA A 60 -2.89 -1.72 -3.10
N VAL A 61 -4.11 -1.57 -3.65
CA VAL A 61 -4.32 -1.05 -5.01
C VAL A 61 -3.83 0.38 -5.13
N ALA A 62 -4.13 1.23 -4.14
CA ALA A 62 -3.65 2.60 -4.10
C ALA A 62 -2.11 2.67 -4.10
N VAL A 63 -1.43 1.86 -3.28
CA VAL A 63 0.04 1.78 -3.25
C VAL A 63 0.59 1.37 -4.61
N ILE A 64 0.03 0.34 -5.24
CA ILE A 64 0.45 -0.13 -6.57
C ILE A 64 0.34 1.00 -7.60
N ALA A 65 -0.77 1.73 -7.60
CA ALA A 65 -0.96 2.88 -8.49
C ALA A 65 0.07 3.99 -8.19
N LEU A 66 0.25 4.34 -6.92
CA LEU A 66 1.13 5.42 -6.47
C LEU A 66 2.61 5.17 -6.77
N LEU A 67 3.06 3.92 -6.82
CA LEU A 67 4.45 3.57 -7.13
C LEU A 67 4.94 4.13 -8.47
N ARG A 68 4.05 4.40 -9.43
CA ARG A 68 4.41 5.00 -10.72
C ARG A 68 4.81 6.47 -10.61
N TRP A 69 4.29 7.18 -9.61
CA TRP A 69 4.51 8.62 -9.43
C TRP A 69 5.39 8.94 -8.20
N ALA A 70 5.54 7.99 -7.29
CA ALA A 70 6.23 8.18 -6.02
C ALA A 70 7.75 8.20 -6.19
N THR A 71 8.33 9.41 -6.20
CA THR A 71 9.78 9.63 -6.23
C THR A 71 10.23 10.42 -4.99
N GLY A 72 11.50 10.24 -4.58
CA GLY A 72 12.07 10.94 -3.43
C GLY A 72 11.24 10.76 -2.15
N ARG A 73 10.81 11.87 -1.53
CA ARG A 73 10.00 11.86 -0.30
C ARG A 73 8.67 11.14 -0.45
N ALA A 74 8.00 11.23 -1.60
CA ALA A 74 6.73 10.54 -1.83
C ALA A 74 6.86 9.01 -1.77
N ARG A 75 8.03 8.47 -2.13
CA ARG A 75 8.29 7.03 -2.01
C ARG A 75 8.27 6.56 -0.57
N TRP A 76 8.83 7.35 0.35
CA TRP A 76 8.76 7.06 1.79
C TRP A 76 7.33 7.10 2.31
N LEU A 77 6.53 8.08 1.88
CA LEU A 77 5.11 8.14 2.26
C LEU A 77 4.32 6.91 1.77
N VAL A 78 4.60 6.43 0.56
CA VAL A 78 3.99 5.19 0.04
C VAL A 78 4.40 3.95 0.86
N VAL A 79 5.66 3.88 1.30
CA VAL A 79 6.12 2.80 2.20
C VAL A 79 5.41 2.88 3.54
N THR A 80 5.33 4.06 4.15
CA THR A 80 4.62 4.27 5.43
C THR A 80 3.14 3.93 5.31
N LEU A 81 2.50 4.30 4.19
CA LEU A 81 1.12 3.95 3.89
C LEU A 81 0.93 2.42 3.86
N LEU A 82 1.81 1.70 3.16
CA LEU A 82 1.76 0.24 3.08
C LEU A 82 1.99 -0.41 4.45
N SER A 83 2.97 0.07 5.22
CA SER A 83 3.24 -0.44 6.57
C SER A 83 2.05 -0.21 7.51
N GLY A 84 1.41 0.96 7.45
CA GLY A 84 0.20 1.27 8.21
C GLY A 84 -0.96 0.36 7.85
N ALA A 85 -1.16 0.08 6.56
CA ALA A 85 -2.19 -0.84 6.07
C ALA A 85 -1.96 -2.27 6.58
N TRP A 86 -0.73 -2.78 6.51
CA TRP A 86 -0.38 -4.08 7.06
C TRP A 86 -0.63 -4.16 8.57
N LEU A 87 -0.17 -3.16 9.33
CA LEU A 87 -0.38 -3.11 10.77
C LEU A 87 -1.87 -3.11 11.13
N PHE A 88 -2.67 -2.32 10.42
CA PHE A 88 -4.11 -2.24 10.63
C PHE A 88 -4.81 -3.57 10.33
N VAL A 89 -4.52 -4.18 9.17
CA VAL A 89 -5.10 -5.47 8.76
C VAL A 89 -4.70 -6.58 9.74
N ILE A 90 -3.41 -6.68 10.10
CA ILE A 90 -2.93 -7.68 11.06
C ILE A 90 -3.61 -7.50 12.43
N ALA A 91 -3.75 -6.25 12.92
CA ALA A 91 -4.41 -5.97 14.19
C ALA A 91 -5.86 -6.47 14.24
N LEU A 92 -6.61 -6.33 13.14
CA LEU A 92 -7.98 -6.81 13.04
C LEU A 92 -8.07 -8.34 12.92
N VAL A 93 -7.17 -8.94 12.15
CA VAL A 93 -7.13 -10.40 11.91
C VAL A 93 -6.69 -11.15 13.15
N LEU A 94 -5.72 -10.61 13.91
CA LEU A 94 -5.21 -11.25 15.14
C LEU A 94 -6.11 -11.03 16.36
N ALA A 95 -7.10 -10.13 16.30
CA ALA A 95 -7.98 -9.82 17.42
C ALA A 95 -8.63 -11.04 18.12
N PRO A 96 -9.04 -12.12 17.42
CA PRO A 96 -9.58 -13.32 18.07
C PRO A 96 -8.54 -14.13 18.85
N PHE A 97 -7.28 -14.10 18.42
CA PHE A 97 -6.18 -14.86 19.04
C PHE A 97 -5.45 -14.06 20.11
N TRP A 98 -5.40 -12.74 19.93
CA TRP A 98 -4.78 -11.79 20.85
C TRP A 98 -5.65 -10.53 20.94
N PRO A 99 -6.50 -10.42 21.98
CA PRO A 99 -7.40 -9.27 22.13
C PRO A 99 -6.67 -7.91 22.15
N GLY A 100 -5.43 -7.91 22.68
CA GLY A 100 -4.55 -6.75 22.68
C GLY A 100 -4.10 -6.27 21.29
N ALA A 101 -4.20 -7.11 20.25
CA ALA A 101 -3.81 -6.76 18.89
C ALA A 101 -4.59 -5.54 18.35
N THR A 102 -5.85 -5.39 18.76
CA THR A 102 -6.70 -4.25 18.37
C THR A 102 -6.15 -2.90 18.83
N ARG A 103 -5.30 -2.86 19.87
CA ARG A 103 -4.62 -1.63 20.32
C ARG A 103 -3.62 -1.09 19.31
N PHE A 104 -3.18 -1.91 18.35
CA PHE A 104 -2.31 -1.48 17.25
C PHE A 104 -3.08 -0.89 16.06
N ALA A 105 -4.39 -1.14 15.96
CA ALA A 105 -5.21 -0.62 14.86
C ALA A 105 -5.21 0.92 14.77
N PRO A 106 -5.31 1.69 15.88
CA PRO A 106 -5.18 3.15 15.83
C PRO A 106 -3.84 3.62 15.24
N TRP A 107 -2.73 2.96 15.58
CA TRP A 107 -1.41 3.32 15.06
C TRP A 107 -1.31 3.07 13.55
N GLY A 108 -1.82 1.94 13.07
CA GLY A 108 -1.90 1.64 11.64
C GLY A 108 -2.79 2.63 10.90
N GLY A 109 -3.97 2.94 11.45
CA GLY A 109 -4.90 3.94 10.92
C GLY A 109 -4.29 5.33 10.85
N SER A 110 -3.66 5.80 11.93
CA SER A 110 -2.99 7.10 11.97
C SER A 110 -1.84 7.18 10.97
N ALA A 111 -1.04 6.13 10.81
CA ALA A 111 0.02 6.09 9.80
C ALA A 111 -0.54 6.24 8.38
N MET A 112 -1.66 5.57 8.08
CA MET A 112 -2.33 5.70 6.77
C MET A 112 -2.89 7.12 6.56
N ILE A 113 -3.61 7.65 7.55
CA ILE A 113 -4.19 9.01 7.50
C ILE A 113 -3.08 10.05 7.26
N LEU A 114 -2.01 10.02 8.07
CA LEU A 114 -0.91 10.96 7.94
C LEU A 114 -0.19 10.82 6.61
N SER A 115 -0.02 9.60 6.09
CA SER A 115 0.60 9.37 4.79
C SER A 115 -0.23 9.97 3.65
N TRP A 116 -1.56 9.81 3.69
CA TRP A 116 -2.46 10.42 2.70
C TRP A 116 -2.45 11.94 2.75
N LEU A 117 -2.51 12.53 3.95
CA LEU A 117 -2.44 13.97 4.13
C LEU A 117 -1.10 14.53 3.65
N ALA A 118 0.01 13.84 3.95
CA ALA A 118 1.33 14.23 3.49
C ALA A 118 1.49 14.08 1.96
N LEU A 119 0.89 13.06 1.35
CA LEU A 119 0.85 12.89 -0.11
C LEU A 119 0.04 14.00 -0.78
N ALA A 120 -1.10 14.39 -0.19
CA ALA A 120 -1.89 15.52 -0.67
C ALA A 120 -1.09 16.82 -0.59
N GLY A 121 -0.43 17.08 0.54
CA GLY A 121 0.47 18.22 0.71
C GLY A 121 1.63 18.21 -0.30
N TRP A 122 2.26 17.04 -0.49
CA TRP A 122 3.35 16.87 -1.47
C TRP A 122 2.89 17.15 -2.92
N ALA A 123 1.68 16.74 -3.28
CA ALA A 123 1.15 16.94 -4.62
C ALA A 123 0.87 18.42 -4.93
N VAL A 124 0.46 19.20 -3.93
CA VAL A 124 0.10 20.61 -4.07
C VAL A 124 1.28 21.54 -3.77
N TRP A 125 2.33 21.07 -3.08
CA TRP A 125 3.46 21.91 -2.69
C TRP A 125 4.15 22.53 -3.93
N PRO A 126 4.25 23.87 -4.02
CA PRO A 126 4.84 24.52 -5.17
C PRO A 126 6.29 24.07 -5.33
N ARG A 127 6.64 23.60 -6.54
CA ARG A 127 8.00 23.18 -6.94
C ARG A 127 8.94 24.39 -7.09
N ALA A 128 8.89 25.33 -6.16
CA ALA A 128 9.38 26.70 -6.30
C ALA A 128 10.91 26.84 -6.42
N GLU A 129 11.70 25.81 -6.13
CA GLU A 129 13.16 25.98 -6.00
C GLU A 129 14.00 25.39 -7.13
N ARG A 130 13.43 24.70 -8.13
CA ARG A 130 14.23 24.02 -9.18
C ARG A 130 14.56 24.89 -10.42
N ARG A 131 14.07 26.14 -10.50
CA ARG A 131 14.33 27.04 -11.65
C ARG A 131 15.40 28.10 -11.42
N ASN A 132 15.83 28.35 -10.19
CA ASN A 132 16.78 29.44 -9.86
C ASN A 132 18.23 28.97 -9.67
N ALA A 133 18.53 27.72 -10.02
CA ALA A 133 19.87 27.13 -9.93
C ALA A 133 20.45 26.74 -11.31
N ALA A 134 19.88 27.27 -12.40
CA ALA A 134 20.54 27.24 -13.70
C ALA A 134 21.37 28.53 -13.83
N PRO A 135 22.71 28.47 -13.81
CA PRO A 135 23.55 29.60 -14.17
C PRO A 135 23.42 29.97 -15.65
#